data_AF-A0A0C1QNE5-F1
#
_entry.id   AF-A0A0C1QNE5-F1
#
_cell.length_a   1.000
_cell.length_b   1.000
_cell.length_c   1.000
_cell.angle_alpha   90.00
_cell.angle_beta   90.00
_cell.angle_gamma   90.00
#
_symmetry.space_group_name_H-M   'P 1'
#
loop_
_entity.id
_entity.type
_entity.pdbx_description
1 polymer ?
#
loop_
_entity_poly.entity_id
_entity_poly.type
_entity_poly.pdbx_seq_one_letter_code
_entity_poly.pdbx_strand_id
1 'polypeptide(L)' 'MNKPILEKIGTLSEFGTHTPWYVAVHPHPLLKKKYSYVIAIHYVLERNPVPIADFDSCLFGCYSTPDQALNAGVEQAQSE' A
#
# COMPACT_ATOMS: atom_id res chain seq x y z
N MET A 1 -2.41 9.14 -10.58
CA MET A 1 -1.97 7.74 -10.44
C MET A 1 -2.71 6.88 -11.47
N ASN A 2 -2.01 5.94 -12.10
CA ASN A 2 -2.66 4.93 -12.95
C ASN A 2 -3.58 4.04 -12.11
N LYS A 3 -4.59 3.44 -12.75
CA LYS A 3 -5.49 2.47 -12.10
C LYS A 3 -4.67 1.38 -11.37
N PRO A 4 -4.99 1.03 -10.11
CA PRO A 4 -4.29 -0.03 -9.40
C PRO A 4 -4.45 -1.38 -10.11
N ILE A 5 -3.43 -2.22 -9.99
CA ILE A 5 -3.40 -3.58 -10.54
C ILE A 5 -4.26 -4.50 -9.69
N LEU A 6 -4.07 -4.40 -8.37
CA LEU A 6 -4.85 -5.07 -7.35
C LEU A 6 -5.15 -4.06 -6.25
N GLU A 7 -6.25 -4.26 -5.55
CA GLU A 7 -6.60 -3.44 -4.41
C GLU A 7 -7.39 -4.26 -3.39
N LYS A 8 -7.33 -3.83 -2.13
CA LYS A 8 -8.12 -4.41 -1.05
C LYS A 8 -8.50 -3.32 -0.06
N ILE A 9 -9.75 -3.36 0.37
CA ILE A 9 -10.27 -2.56 1.46
C ILE A 9 -10.52 -3.46 2.67
N GLY A 10 -10.40 -2.89 3.86
CA GLY A 10 -10.79 -3.57 5.08
C GLY A 10 -11.04 -2.59 6.21
N THR A 11 -11.27 -3.13 7.39
CA THR A 11 -11.50 -2.36 8.59
C THR A 11 -10.86 -3.10 9.76
N LEU A 12 -9.96 -2.43 10.48
CA LEU A 12 -9.51 -2.89 11.78
C LEU A 12 -10.59 -2.55 12.82
N SER A 13 -10.87 -3.50 13.69
CA SER A 13 -11.84 -3.32 14.77
C SER A 13 -11.13 -3.57 16.10
N GLU A 14 -10.72 -2.49 16.74
CA GLU A 14 -10.03 -2.55 18.04
C GLU A 14 -10.79 -1.71 19.06
N PHE A 15 -11.04 -2.23 20.26
CA PHE A 15 -11.69 -1.49 21.35
C PHE A 15 -13.01 -0.74 20.98
N GLY A 16 -13.74 -1.23 19.98
CA GLY A 16 -14.98 -0.61 19.50
C GLY A 16 -14.78 0.55 18.50
N THR A 17 -13.54 0.88 18.14
CA THR A 17 -13.24 1.76 17.01
C THR A 17 -13.06 0.94 15.73
N HIS A 18 -13.61 1.46 14.64
CA HIS A 18 -13.52 0.88 13.30
C HIS A 18 -12.62 1.75 12.44
N THR A 19 -11.38 1.31 12.24
CA THR A 19 -10.39 2.01 11.44
C THR A 19 -10.39 1.43 10.02
N PRO A 20 -10.97 2.13 9.02
CA PRO A 20 -10.93 1.66 7.64
C PRO A 20 -9.50 1.77 7.10
N TRP A 21 -9.13 0.79 6.29
CA TRP A 21 -7.86 0.80 5.56
C TRP A 21 -8.07 0.42 4.09
N TYR A 22 -7.16 0.88 3.25
CA TYR A 22 -7.10 0.59 1.83
C TYR A 22 -5.67 0.32 1.41
N VAL A 23 -5.47 -0.71 0.59
CA VAL A 23 -4.19 -1.04 -0.03
C VAL A 23 -4.39 -1.15 -1.52
N ALA A 24 -3.53 -0.49 -2.30
CA ALA A 24 -3.54 -0.56 -3.76
C ALA A 24 -2.14 -0.90 -4.29
N VAL A 25 -2.06 -1.75 -5.30
CA VAL A 25 -0.82 -2.18 -5.92
C VAL A 25 -0.61 -1.48 -7.26
N HIS A 26 0.60 -0.97 -7.47
CA HIS A 26 1.02 -0.30 -8.69
C HIS A 26 2.32 -0.91 -9.24
N PRO A 27 2.61 -0.75 -10.54
CA PRO A 27 3.94 -1.05 -11.06
C PRO A 27 5.00 -0.19 -10.34
N HIS A 28 6.14 -0.80 -10.02
CA HIS A 28 7.25 -0.09 -9.40
C HIS A 28 7.83 0.93 -10.40
N PRO A 29 7.98 2.22 -10.03
CA PRO A 29 8.33 3.28 -10.98
C PRO A 29 9.73 3.12 -11.57
N LEU A 30 10.69 2.62 -10.79
CA LEU A 30 12.09 2.48 -11.21
C LEU A 30 12.44 1.11 -11.80
N LEU A 31 11.66 0.06 -11.53
CA LEU A 31 12.04 -1.32 -11.82
C LEU A 31 10.93 -2.02 -12.61
N LYS A 32 11.25 -2.37 -13.86
CA LYS A 32 10.30 -3.08 -14.74
C LYS A 32 9.91 -4.43 -14.13
N LYS A 33 8.63 -4.81 -14.28
CA LYS A 33 8.05 -6.05 -13.75
C LYS A 33 8.22 -6.22 -12.22
N LYS A 34 8.38 -5.11 -11.50
CA LYS A 34 8.28 -5.06 -10.05
C LYS A 34 7.03 -4.29 -9.65
N TYR A 35 6.60 -4.49 -8.42
CA TYR A 35 5.36 -3.92 -7.90
C TYR A 35 5.63 -3.29 -6.55
N SER A 36 4.89 -2.22 -6.27
CA SER A 36 4.87 -1.52 -4.99
C SER A 36 3.41 -1.36 -4.57
N TYR A 37 3.16 -1.12 -3.30
CA TYR A 37 1.81 -0.80 -2.83
C TYR A 37 1.75 0.60 -2.23
N VAL A 38 0.55 1.17 -2.23
CA VAL A 38 0.17 2.32 -1.41
C VAL A 38 -0.77 1.81 -0.32
N ILE A 39 -0.73 2.46 0.82
CA ILE A 39 -1.60 2.15 1.95
C ILE A 39 -2.24 3.44 2.46
N ALA A 40 -3.52 3.38 2.80
CA ALA A 40 -4.23 4.46 3.44
C ALA A 40 -4.95 3.93 4.68
N ILE A 41 -4.75 4.59 5.83
CA ILE A 41 -5.39 4.29 7.11
C ILE A 41 -6.28 5.49 7.47
N HIS A 42 -7.52 5.28 7.89
CA HIS A 42 -8.47 6.38 8.14
C HIS A 42 -8.63 7.34 6.95
N TYR A 43 -8.56 6.81 5.72
CA TYR A 43 -8.57 7.60 4.47
C TYR A 43 -7.38 8.56 4.29
N VAL A 44 -6.35 8.46 5.13
CA VAL A 44 -5.10 9.21 4.99
C VAL A 44 -4.08 8.31 4.32
N LEU A 45 -3.52 8.76 3.19
CA LEU A 45 -2.42 8.05 2.52
C LEU A 45 -1.16 8.12 3.36
N GLU A 46 -0.61 6.95 3.67
CA GLU A 46 0.64 6.83 4.40
C GLU A 46 1.81 7.29 3.54
N ARG A 47 2.74 7.99 4.18
CA ARG A 47 3.97 8.46 3.54
C ARG A 47 5.09 7.49 3.85
N ASN A 48 5.74 7.01 2.81
CA ASN A 48 6.95 6.25 2.93
C ASN A 48 8.06 7.16 3.48
N PRO A 49 8.65 6.85 4.66
CA PRO A 49 9.72 7.65 5.26
C PRO A 49 11.01 7.66 4.44
N VAL A 50 11.17 6.69 3.53
CA VAL A 50 12.29 6.59 2.58
C VAL A 50 11.71 6.51 1.16
N PRO A 51 11.27 7.65 0.59
CA PRO A 51 10.58 7.66 -0.68
C PRO A 51 11.46 7.10 -1.80
N ILE A 52 10.88 6.24 -2.64
CA ILE A 52 11.57 5.56 -3.74
C ILE A 52 11.99 6.55 -4.84
N ALA A 53 11.22 7.64 -5.01
CA ALA A 53 11.51 8.74 -5.92
C ALA A 53 10.82 10.02 -5.43
N ASP A 54 11.29 11.19 -5.89
CA ASP A 54 10.75 12.51 -5.53
C ASP A 54 9.26 12.68 -5.84
N PHE A 55 8.70 11.86 -6.74
CA PHE A 55 7.31 11.96 -7.21
C PHE A 55 6.32 10.99 -6.55
N ASP A 56 6.77 9.95 -5.86
CA ASP A 56 5.88 8.92 -5.28
C ASP A 56 6.24 8.62 -3.82
N SER A 57 6.01 9.61 -2.95
CA SER A 57 6.26 9.51 -1.51
C SER A 57 5.36 8.50 -0.78
N CYS A 58 4.41 7.86 -1.46
CA CYS A 58 3.44 6.95 -0.84
C CYS A 58 3.60 5.49 -1.30
N LEU A 59 4.56 5.20 -2.18
CA LEU A 59 4.83 3.83 -2.63
C LEU A 59 5.78 3.12 -1.68
N PHE A 60 5.39 1.91 -1.27
CA PHE A 60 6.13 1.05 -0.37
C PHE A 60 6.58 -0.24 -1.06
N GLY A 61 7.80 -0.63 -0.73
CA GLY A 61 8.41 -1.91 -1.09
C GLY A 61 8.65 -2.13 -2.60
N CYS A 62 9.29 -3.26 -2.90
CA CYS A 62 9.61 -3.69 -4.25
C CYS A 62 9.46 -5.21 -4.36
N TYR A 63 8.33 -5.65 -4.89
CA TYR A 63 7.91 -7.05 -4.92
C TYR A 63 7.93 -7.62 -6.33
N SER A 64 8.08 -8.94 -6.42
CA SER A 64 8.16 -9.65 -7.71
C SER A 64 6.79 -9.93 -8.31
N THR A 65 5.74 -10.01 -7.49
CA THR A 65 4.35 -10.22 -7.94
C THR A 65 3.40 -9.20 -7.32
N PRO A 66 2.26 -8.91 -7.98
CA PRO A 66 1.24 -8.05 -7.41
C PRO A 66 0.67 -8.58 -6.09
N ASP A 67 0.47 -9.90 -5.96
CA ASP A 67 -0.05 -10.51 -4.74
C ASP A 67 0.91 -10.39 -3.55
N GLN A 68 2.22 -10.48 -3.79
CA GLN A 68 3.23 -10.22 -2.74
C GLN A 68 3.15 -8.79 -2.22
N ALA A 69 3.01 -7.81 -3.12
CA ALA A 69 2.85 -6.41 -2.73
C ALA A 69 1.53 -6.20 -1.97
N LEU A 70 0.44 -6.81 -2.43
CA LEU A 70 -0.85 -6.70 -1.76
C LEU A 70 -0.82 -7.28 -0.36
N ASN A 71 -0.29 -8.50 -0.20
CA ASN A 71 -0.21 -9.17 1.10
C ASN A 71 0.64 -8.37 2.08
N ALA A 72 1.80 -7.85 1.64
CA ALA A 72 2.64 -7.01 2.48
C ALA A 72 1.93 -5.73 2.94
N GLY A 73 1.19 -5.06 2.04
CA GLY A 73 0.40 -3.89 2.40
C GLY A 73 -0.73 -4.20 3.37
N VAL A 74 -1.37 -5.36 3.23
CA VAL A 74 -2.43 -5.82 4.15
C VAL A 74 -1.84 -6.15 5.53
N GLU A 75 -0.71 -6.86 5.58
CA GLU A 75 0.00 -7.15 6.83
C GLU A 75 0.39 -5.85 7.56
N GLN A 76 0.91 -4.86 6.83
CA GLN A 76 1.20 -3.55 7.40
C GLN A 76 -0.07 -2.84 7.88
N ALA A 77 -1.14 -2.85 7.10
CA ALA A 77 -2.43 -2.26 7.48
C ALA A 77 -3.08 -2.92 8.70
N GLN A 78 -2.68 -4.15 9.03
CA GLN A 78 -3.17 -4.90 10.19
C GLN A 78 -2.25 -4.84 11.41
N SER A 79 -1.04 -4.27 11.25
CA SER A 79 -0.05 -4.14 12.32
C SER A 79 0.04 -2.73 12.91
N GLU A 80 -0.57 -1.74 12.26
CA GLU A 80 -0.78 -0.37 12.75
C GLU A 80 -1.92 -0.32 13.79
#